data_AF-A0A8T1RU92-F1
#
_entry.id   AF-A0A8T1RU92-F1
#
_cell.length_a   1.000
_cell.length_b   1.000
_cell.length_c   1.000
_cell.angle_alpha   90.00
_cell.angle_beta   90.00
_cell.angle_gamma   90.00
#
_symmetry.space_group_name_H-M   'P 1'
#
loop_
_entity.id
_entity.type
_entity.pdbx_description
1 polymer ?
#
loop_
_entity_poly.entity_id
_entity_poly.type
_entity_poly.pdbx_seq_one_letter_code
_entity_poly.pdbx_strand_id
1 'polypeptide(L)'
;KQLETGRQKIVAKFQQLRQFLEEQERLLLAQLEELNKEIEKRRAEYVAKLSEELSSFSSLISEMEQKCQQPASEFLQDINGTLSR
;
A
#
# COMPACT_ATOMS: atom_id res chain seq x y z
N LYS A 1 46.56 39.02 -11.55
CA LYS A 1 45.51 38.54 -12.49
C LYS A 1 45.22 37.05 -12.34
N GLN A 2 46.21 36.14 -12.41
CA GLN A 2 45.96 34.68 -12.34
C GLN A 2 45.35 34.18 -11.02
N LEU A 3 45.73 34.75 -9.87
CA LEU A 3 45.21 34.34 -8.56
C LEU A 3 43.71 34.63 -8.41
N GLU A 4 43.23 35.78 -8.91
CA GLU A 4 41.80 36.12 -8.91
C GLU A 4 41.00 35.21 -9.84
N THR A 5 41.55 34.87 -11.01
CA THR A 5 40.94 33.88 -11.91
C THR A 5 40.86 32.49 -11.26
N GLY A 6 41.90 32.09 -10.52
CA GLY A 6 41.89 30.85 -9.74
C GLY A 6 40.78 30.84 -8.68
N ARG A 7 40.63 31.94 -7.93
CA ARG A 7 39.56 32.12 -6.95
C ARG A 7 38.17 32.01 -7.58
N GLN A 8 37.94 32.70 -8.70
CA GLN A 8 36.66 32.64 -9.42
C GLN A 8 36.33 31.22 -9.90
N LYS A 9 37.32 30.48 -10.41
CA LYS A 9 37.14 29.08 -10.83
C LYS A 9 36.74 28.17 -9.66
N ILE A 10 37.34 28.36 -8.49
CA ILE A 10 36.97 27.60 -7.29
C ILE A 10 35.52 27.90 -6.92
N VAL A 11 35.14 29.18 -6.83
CA VAL A 11 33.76 29.59 -6.51
C VAL A 11 32.76 28.96 -7.49
N ALA A 12 33.03 29.03 -8.80
CA ALA A 12 32.17 28.46 -9.83
C ALA A 12 32.00 26.94 -9.69
N LYS A 13 33.09 26.20 -9.45
CA LYS A 13 33.02 24.74 -9.24
C LYS A 13 32.17 24.37 -8.04
N PHE A 14 32.31 25.10 -6.93
CA PHE A 14 31.50 24.86 -5.74
C PHE A 14 30.04 25.25 -5.93
N GLN A 15 29.74 26.27 -6.75
CA GLN A 15 28.37 26.60 -7.14
C GLN A 15 27.73 25.46 -7.95
N GLN A 16 28.45 24.91 -8.93
CA GLN A 16 28.00 23.77 -9.72
C GLN A 16 27.77 22.53 -8.85
N LEU A 17 28.67 22.25 -7.91
CA LEU A 17 28.53 21.11 -7.00
C LEU A 17 27.28 21.26 -6.11
N ARG A 18 27.00 22.47 -5.60
CA ARG A 18 25.78 22.72 -4.81
C ARG A 18 24.51 22.49 -5.64
N GLN A 19 24.47 23.03 -6.86
CA GLN A 19 23.33 22.82 -7.76
C GLN A 19 23.10 21.34 -8.06
N PHE A 20 24.17 20.60 -8.34
CA PHE A 20 24.09 19.16 -8.55
C PHE A 20 23.52 18.43 -7.32
N LEU A 21 23.98 18.77 -6.12
CA LEU A 21 23.48 18.15 -4.89
C LEU A 21 22.01 18.49 -4.63
N GLU A 22 21.57 19.73 -4.89
CA GLU A 22 20.17 20.14 -4.78
C GLU A 22 19.27 19.37 -5.77
N GLU A 23 19.75 19.12 -6.99
CA GLU A 23 19.04 18.31 -7.98
C GLU A 23 18.94 16.84 -7.56
N GLN A 24 20.03 16.26 -7.05
CA GLN A 24 20.03 14.89 -6.52
C GLN A 24 19.11 14.74 -5.31
N GLU A 25 19.12 15.70 -4.39
CA GLU A 25 18.22 15.72 -3.23
C GLU A 25 16.76 15.73 -3.68
N ARG A 26 16.39 16.62 -4.60
CA ARG A 26 15.02 16.67 -5.15
C ARG A 26 14.61 15.36 -5.82
N LEU A 27 15.51 14.75 -6.59
CA LEU A 27 15.24 13.47 -7.25
C LEU A 27 14.98 12.37 -6.22
N LEU A 28 15.82 12.26 -5.20
CA LEU A 28 15.67 11.24 -4.15
C LEU A 28 14.39 11.45 -3.33
N LEU A 29 14.05 12.70 -3.02
CA LEU A 29 12.79 13.02 -2.34
C LEU A 29 11.57 12.63 -3.19
N ALA A 30 11.59 12.89 -4.50
CA ALA A 30 10.52 12.49 -5.40
C ALA A 30 10.37 10.95 -5.48
N GLN A 31 11.49 10.22 -5.55
CA GLN A 31 11.48 8.76 -5.51
C GLN A 31 10.93 8.21 -4.19
N LEU A 32 11.27 8.83 -3.06
CA LEU A 32 10.75 8.46 -1.75
C LEU A 32 9.25 8.71 -1.65
N GLU A 33 8.76 9.83 -2.18
CA GLU A 33 7.33 10.13 -2.23
C GLU A 33 6.56 9.09 -3.05
N GLU A 34 7.10 8.70 -4.21
CA GLU A 34 6.47 7.68 -5.06
C GLU A 34 6.43 6.31 -4.38
N LEU A 35 7.53 5.92 -3.72
CA LEU A 35 7.57 4.68 -2.95
C LEU A 35 6.53 4.67 -1.82
N ASN A 36 6.37 5.79 -1.11
CA ASN A 36 5.33 5.91 -0.08
C ASN A 36 3.93 5.76 -0.67
N LYS A 37 3.66 6.36 -1.84
CA LYS A 37 2.37 6.19 -2.55
C LYS A 37 2.11 4.74 -2.92
N GLU A 38 3.12 4.03 -3.41
CA GLU A 38 3.00 2.61 -3.75
C GLU A 38 2.71 1.75 -2.51
N ILE A 39 3.39 2.02 -1.39
CA ILE A 39 3.15 1.33 -0.13
C ILE A 39 1.70 1.54 0.34
N GLU A 40 1.22 2.79 0.34
CA GLU A 40 -0.15 3.10 0.76
C GLU A 40 -1.19 2.48 -0.17
N LYS A 41 -0.94 2.48 -1.48
CA LYS A 41 -1.80 1.80 -2.46
C LYS A 41 -1.89 0.30 -2.17
N ARG A 42 -0.75 -0.38 -2.01
CA ARG A 42 -0.72 -1.83 -1.69
C ARG A 42 -1.40 -2.14 -0.36
N ARG A 43 -1.24 -1.28 0.65
CA ARG A 43 -1.94 -1.40 1.93
C ARG A 43 -3.45 -1.29 1.75
N ALA A 44 -3.93 -0.31 0.99
CA ALA A 44 -5.36 -0.13 0.74
C ALA A 44 -5.95 -1.33 -0.01
N GLU A 45 -5.26 -1.85 -1.03
CA GLU A 45 -5.67 -3.06 -1.76
C GLU A 45 -5.74 -4.28 -0.83
N TYR A 46 -4.73 -4.45 0.03
CA TYR A 46 -4.70 -5.56 0.98
C TYR A 46 -5.83 -5.46 2.02
N VAL A 47 -6.09 -4.27 2.55
CA VAL A 47 -7.20 -4.02 3.49
C VAL A 47 -8.56 -4.28 2.81
N ALA A 48 -8.74 -3.84 1.57
CA ALA A 48 -9.97 -4.10 0.82
C ALA A 48 -10.22 -5.60 0.65
N LYS A 49 -9.19 -6.35 0.24
CA LYS A 49 -9.27 -7.81 0.10
C LYS A 49 -9.61 -8.51 1.42
N LEU A 50 -8.92 -8.15 2.50
CA LEU A 50 -9.21 -8.71 3.82
C LEU A 50 -10.62 -8.35 4.30
N SER A 51 -11.11 -7.15 3.99
CA SER A 51 -12.47 -6.73 4.37
C SER A 51 -13.52 -7.55 3.63
N GLU A 52 -13.30 -7.87 2.35
CA GLU A 52 -14.17 -8.74 1.56
C GLU A 52 -14.17 -10.17 2.12
N GLU A 53 -13.00 -10.73 2.42
CA GLU A 53 -12.88 -12.06 3.03
C GLU A 53 -13.57 -12.11 4.40
N LEU A 54 -13.37 -11.10 5.25
CA LEU A 54 -14.05 -10.98 6.55
C LEU A 54 -15.58 -10.87 6.39
N SER A 55 -16.06 -10.10 5.42
CA SER A 55 -17.49 -9.99 5.12
C SER A 55 -18.08 -11.32 4.66
N SER A 56 -17.34 -12.07 3.84
CA SER A 56 -17.73 -13.41 3.39
C SER A 56 -17.83 -14.39 4.57
N PHE A 57 -16.83 -14.39 5.46
CA PHE A 57 -16.85 -15.21 6.67
C PHE A 57 -17.97 -14.82 7.62
N SER A 58 -18.20 -13.52 7.84
CA SER A 58 -19.32 -13.05 8.66
C SER A 58 -20.66 -13.54 8.10
N SER A 59 -20.82 -13.51 6.78
CA SER A 59 -22.05 -13.98 6.12
C SER A 59 -22.23 -15.49 6.28
N LEU A 60 -21.15 -16.27 6.14
CA LEU A 60 -21.19 -17.72 6.37
C LEU A 60 -21.51 -18.06 7.84
N ILE A 61 -20.92 -17.35 8.79
CA ILE A 61 -21.22 -17.52 10.22
C ILE A 61 -22.71 -17.25 10.48
N SER A 62 -23.25 -16.12 10.00
CA SER A 62 -24.67 -15.80 10.17
C SER A 62 -25.59 -16.81 9.49
N GLU A 63 -25.23 -17.31 8.31
CA GLU A 63 -25.97 -18.39 7.63
C GLU A 63 -26.01 -19.66 8.49
N MET A 64 -24.86 -20.07 9.05
CA MET A 64 -24.78 -21.23 9.93
C MET A 64 -25.59 -21.03 11.22
N GLU A 65 -25.49 -19.86 11.85
CA GLU A 65 -26.27 -19.51 13.04
C GLU A 65 -27.76 -19.59 12.75
N GLN A 66 -28.22 -19.05 11.62
CA GLN A 66 -29.62 -19.11 11.21
C GLN A 66 -30.09 -20.55 10.98
N LYS A 67 -29.30 -21.38 10.29
CA LYS A 67 -29.61 -22.79 10.05
C LYS A 67 -29.72 -23.58 11.35
N CYS A 68 -28.84 -23.34 12.31
CA CYS A 68 -28.89 -23.98 13.62
C CYS A 68 -30.20 -23.67 14.39
N GLN A 69 -30.90 -22.59 14.05
CA GLN A 69 -32.20 -22.25 14.64
C GLN A 69 -33.41 -22.84 13.88
N GLN A 70 -33.21 -23.42 12.70
CA GLN A 70 -34.29 -23.98 11.90
C GLN A 70 -34.78 -25.34 12.44
N PRO A 71 -36.04 -25.73 12.14
CA PRO A 71 -36.52 -27.08 12.42
C PRO A 71 -35.66 -28.14 11.73
N ALA A 72 -35.50 -29.32 12.35
CA ALA A 72 -34.66 -30.40 11.84
C ALA A 72 -35.02 -30.84 10.40
N SER A 73 -36.29 -30.76 10.02
CA SER A 73 -36.76 -31.10 8.67
C SER A 73 -36.26 -30.15 7.59
N GLU A 74 -36.07 -28.87 7.91
CA GLU A 74 -35.56 -27.85 7.00
C GLU A 74 -34.03 -27.89 6.97
N PHE A 75 -33.41 -27.95 8.15
CA PHE A 75 -31.96 -28.04 8.32
C PHE A 75 -31.34 -29.16 7.48
N LEU A 76 -31.94 -30.36 7.47
CA LEU A 76 -31.38 -31.52 6.77
C LEU A 76 -31.49 -31.45 5.23
N GLN A 77 -32.28 -30.54 4.66
CA GLN A 77 -32.48 -30.48 3.21
C GLN A 77 -31.26 -29.93 2.45
N ASP A 78 -30.52 -28.99 3.05
CA ASP A 78 -29.48 -28.23 2.35
C ASP A 78 -28.16 -28.08 3.14
N ILE A 79 -28.03 -28.75 4.30
CA ILE A 79 -26.84 -28.68 5.16
C ILE A 79 -25.54 -29.03 4.44
N ASN A 80 -25.58 -30.00 3.51
CA ASN A 80 -24.40 -30.42 2.75
C ASN A 80 -23.85 -29.28 1.86
N GLY A 81 -24.73 -28.43 1.32
CA GLY A 81 -24.32 -27.29 0.50
C GLY A 81 -23.53 -26.27 1.33
N THR A 82 -24.06 -25.90 2.50
CA THR A 82 -23.41 -24.96 3.41
C THR A 82 -22.09 -25.49 3.97
N LEU A 83 -21.98 -26.79 4.27
CA LEU A 83 -20.75 -27.40 4.80
C LEU A 83 -19.66 -27.62 3.75
N SER A 84 -20.03 -27.65 2.46
CA SER A 84 -19.09 -27.86 1.35
C SER A 84 -18.45 -26.57 0.82
N ARG A 85 -18.93 -25.42 1.28
CA ARG A 85 -18.51 -24.08 0.88
C ARG A 85 -17.35 -23.59 1.73
#